data_AF-A0A0F8W2K9-F1
#
_entry.id   AF-A0A0F8W2K9-F1
#
_cell.length_a   1.000
_cell.length_b   1.000
_cell.length_c   1.000
_cell.angle_alpha   90.00
_cell.angle_beta   90.00
_cell.angle_gamma   90.00
#
_symmetry.space_group_name_H-M   'P 1'
#
loop_
_entity.id
_entity.type
_entity.pdbx_description
1 polymer ?
#
loop_
_entity_poly.entity_id
_entity_poly.type
_entity_poly.pdbx_seq_one_letter_code
_entity_poly.pdbx_strand_id
1 'polypeptide(L)' 'MINEEKIISTACSNDCGGGCILKAHVRDGKIIRIETDNEEEPQYRA' A
#
# COMPACT_ATOMS: atom_id res chain seq x y z
N MET A 1 -22.50 3.86 -9.89
CA MET A 1 -21.80 5.01 -9.28
C MET A 1 -20.37 4.54 -9.08
N ILE A 2 -19.37 5.20 -9.68
CA ILE A 2 -17.96 4.85 -9.43
C ILE A 2 -17.58 5.62 -8.17
N ASN A 3 -17.28 4.92 -7.09
CA ASN A 3 -16.85 5.57 -5.86
C ASN A 3 -15.44 6.17 -6.07
N GLU A 4 -15.17 7.29 -5.40
CA GLU A 4 -13.86 7.94 -5.43
C GLU A 4 -12.77 6.98 -4.91
N GLU A 5 -11.58 7.10 -5.49
CA GLU A 5 -10.41 6.33 -5.08
C GLU A 5 -9.93 6.76 -3.69
N LYS A 6 -9.74 5.80 -2.80
CA LYS A 6 -9.20 6.01 -1.46
C LYS A 6 -7.85 5.33 -1.32
N ILE A 7 -6.91 6.03 -0.71
CA ILE A 7 -5.58 5.50 -0.41
C ILE A 7 -5.56 5.05 1.04
N ILE A 8 -5.24 3.77 1.27
CA ILE A 8 -5.14 3.16 2.60
C ILE A 8 -3.69 2.72 2.82
N SER A 9 -3.06 3.20 3.89
CA SER A 9 -1.76 2.70 4.32
C SER A 9 -1.91 1.32 4.96
N THR A 10 -1.10 0.36 4.53
CA THR A 10 -1.10 -1.03 4.98
C THR A 10 0.33 -1.57 5.07
N ALA A 11 0.50 -2.76 5.64
CA ALA A 11 1.80 -3.42 5.77
C ALA A 11 1.82 -4.77 5.03
N CYS A 12 2.92 -5.09 4.33
CA CYS A 12 3.08 -6.35 3.62
C CYS A 12 3.66 -7.44 4.54
N SER A 13 2.92 -8.55 4.72
CA SER A 13 3.32 -9.68 5.57
C SER A 13 3.66 -10.97 4.80
N ASN A 14 3.90 -10.89 3.49
CA ASN A 14 3.99 -12.09 2.64
C ASN A 14 5.30 -12.88 2.80
N ASP A 15 6.47 -12.23 2.90
CA ASP A 15 7.77 -12.94 2.80
C ASP A 15 8.85 -12.52 3.82
N CYS A 16 8.86 -11.25 4.24
CA CYS A 16 9.94 -10.67 5.06
C CYS A 16 9.54 -10.35 6.51
N GLY A 17 8.36 -10.80 6.96
CA GLY A 17 7.91 -10.64 8.34
C GLY A 17 7.04 -9.42 8.64
N GLY A 18 6.46 -8.73 7.64
CA GLY A 18 5.41 -7.74 7.90
C GLY A 18 5.82 -6.27 7.85
N GLY A 19 7.07 -5.97 7.49
CA GLY A 19 7.63 -4.63 7.69
C GLY A 19 7.24 -3.57 6.65
N CYS A 20 7.11 -3.96 5.38
CA CYS A 20 7.03 -2.98 4.30
C CYS A 20 5.74 -2.16 4.36
N ILE A 21 5.87 -0.83 4.47
CA ILE A 21 4.75 0.10 4.36
C ILE A 21 4.33 0.19 2.89
N LEU A 22 3.04 -0.03 2.64
CA LEU A 22 2.42 0.04 1.32
C LEU A 22 1.21 0.96 1.35
N LYS A 23 0.86 1.50 0.18
CA LYS A 23 -0.39 2.21 -0.06
C LYS A 23 -1.26 1.39 -1.00
N ALA A 24 -2.44 1.02 -0.54
CA ALA A 24 -3.46 0.35 -1.34
C ALA A 24 -4.45 1.39 -1.87
N HIS A 25 -4.59 1.44 -3.19
CA HIS A 25 -5.59 2.26 -3.88
C HIS A 25 -6.86 1.45 -4.01
N VAL A 26 -7.91 1.88 -3.32
CA VAL A 26 -9.20 1.17 -3.24
C VAL A 26 -10.26 1.94 -3.99
N ARG A 27 -10.94 1.27 -4.92
CA ARG A 27 -12.09 1.78 -5.65
C ARG A 27 -13.16 0.69 -5.70
N ASP A 28 -14.41 1.07 -5.38
CA ASP A 28 -15.55 0.14 -5.37
C ASP A 28 -15.30 -1.15 -4.55
N GLY A 29 -14.64 -1.01 -3.40
CA GLY A 29 -14.32 -2.12 -2.49
C GLY A 29 -13.20 -3.05 -2.99
N LYS A 30 -12.52 -2.71 -4.08
CA LYS A 30 -11.44 -3.50 -4.66
C LYS A 30 -10.12 -2.73 -4.63
N ILE A 31 -9.03 -3.43 -4.36
CA ILE A 31 -7.68 -2.90 -4.56
C ILE A 31 -7.42 -2.87 -6.07
N ILE A 32 -7.17 -1.68 -6.61
CA ILE A 32 -6.89 -1.47 -8.04
C ILE A 32 -5.41 -1.20 -8.31
N ARG A 33 -4.65 -0.83 -7.28
CA ARG A 33 -3.21 -0.57 -7.34
C ARG A 33 -2.59 -0.70 -5.95
N ILE A 34 -1.34 -1.15 -5.90
CA ILE A 34 -0.49 -1.13 -4.72
C ILE A 34 0.77 -0.35 -5.10
N GLU A 35 1.20 0.57 -4.24
CA GLU A 35 2.50 1.23 -4.33
C GLU A 35 3.23 1.16 -2.99
N THR A 36 4.53 1.39 -3.04
CA THR A 36 5.30 1.70 -1.83
C THR A 36 4.94 3.11 -1.36
N ASP A 37 5.38 3.48 -0.17
CA ASP A 37 5.46 4.89 0.17
C ASP A 37 6.40 5.65 -0.79
N ASN A 38 6.32 6.98 -0.74
CA ASN A 38 7.13 7.88 -1.56
C ASN A 38 8.06 8.71 -0.66
N GLU A 39 8.45 8.17 0.50
CA GLU A 39 9.35 8.88 1.41
C GLU A 39 10.77 8.88 0.84
N GLU A 40 11.56 9.91 1.21
CA GLU A 40 12.96 10.04 0.78
C GLU A 40 13.83 8.91 1.35
N GLU A 41 13.51 8.48 2.58
CA GLU A 41 14.20 7.40 3.25
C GLU A 41 13.62 6.04 2.83
N PRO A 42 14.47 5.07 2.44
CA PRO A 42 13.99 3.74 2.12
C PRO A 42 13.42 3.07 3.37
N GLN A 43 12.13 2.75 3.34
CA GLN A 43 11.43 2.24 4.52
C GLN A 43 11.95 0.89 5.03
N TYR A 44 12.49 0.05 4.15
CA TYR A 44 13.14 -1.21 4.53
C TYR A 44 14.33 -1.49 3.60
N ARG A 45 15.53 -1.55 4.18
CA ARG A 45 16.73 -2.17 3.58
C ARG A 45 17.01 -3.46 4.35
N ALA A 46 16.30 -4.53 4.00
CA ALA A 46 16.72 -5.87 4.40
C ALA A 46 17.86 -6.33 3.48
#